data_AF-A0AAE3HV87-F1
#
_entry.id   AF-A0AAE3HV87-F1
#
_cell.length_a   1.000
_cell.length_b   1.000
_cell.length_c   1.000
_cell.angle_alpha   90.00
_cell.angle_beta   90.00
_cell.angle_gamma   90.00
#
_symmetry.space_group_name_H-M   'P 1'
#
loop_
_entity.id
_entity.type
_entity.pdbx_description
1 polymer ?
#
loop_
_entity_poly.entity_id
_entity_poly.type
_entity_poly.pdbx_seq_one_letter_code
_entity_poly.pdbx_strand_id
1 'polypeptide(L)' 'MANKKSNPTPVPDFEGSIQKLESIVNKMETGELSLEDALTHFEQGIALAKQCQQALKEAEQRVQQLMSENEPD' A
#
# COMPACT_ATOMS: atom_id res chain seq x y z
N MET A 1 -35.59 4.57 -13.10
CA MET A 1 -34.47 5.45 -12.70
C MET A 1 -33.39 4.56 -12.12
N ALA A 2 -32.33 4.26 -12.89
CA ALA A 2 -31.24 3.40 -12.47
C ALA A 2 -29.97 4.24 -12.46
N ASN A 3 -29.47 4.65 -11.29
CA ASN A 3 -28.19 5.34 -11.21
C ASN A 3 -27.19 4.52 -10.39
N LYS A 4 -26.47 3.68 -11.14
CA LYS A 4 -25.02 3.50 -11.13
C LYS A 4 -24.37 3.39 -9.74
N LYS A 5 -24.23 2.13 -9.29
CA LYS A 5 -23.25 1.72 -8.27
C LYS A 5 -21.89 2.27 -8.68
N SER A 6 -21.34 3.20 -7.90
CA SER A 6 -19.99 3.71 -8.02
C SER A 6 -19.02 2.56 -7.72
N ASN A 7 -18.49 1.92 -8.77
CA ASN A 7 -17.44 0.93 -8.62
C ASN A 7 -16.25 1.60 -7.91
N PRO A 8 -15.74 1.05 -6.81
CA PRO A 8 -14.50 1.55 -6.25
C PRO A 8 -13.37 1.23 -7.23
N THR A 9 -12.66 2.28 -7.68
CA THR A 9 -11.34 2.15 -8.28
C THR A 9 -10.50 1.25 -7.38
N PRO A 10 -9.81 0.21 -7.91
CA PRO A 10 -9.03 -0.69 -7.08
C PRO A 10 -7.92 0.11 -6.43
N VAL A 11 -7.97 0.28 -5.10
CA VAL A 11 -6.81 0.71 -4.34
C VAL A 11 -5.78 -0.43 -4.43
N PRO A 12 -4.49 -0.15 -4.67
CA PRO A 12 -3.45 -1.17 -4.61
C PRO A 12 -3.58 -1.96 -3.31
N ASP A 13 -3.30 -3.27 -3.34
CA ASP A 13 -3.47 -4.18 -2.20
C ASP A 13 -2.52 -3.81 -1.05
N PHE A 14 -2.97 -2.86 -0.22
CA PHE A 14 -2.22 -2.33 0.91
C PHE A 14 -2.02 -3.42 1.97
N GLU A 15 -3.09 -4.16 2.31
CA GLU A 15 -3.07 -5.18 3.36
C GLU A 15 -2.12 -6.33 3.01
N GLY A 16 -2.14 -6.80 1.75
CA GLY A 16 -1.19 -7.81 1.30
C GLY A 16 0.25 -7.30 1.24
N SER A 17 0.45 -6.03 0.89
CA SER A 17 1.78 -5.42 0.81
C SER A 17 2.40 -5.20 2.19
N ILE A 18 1.61 -4.73 3.16
CA ILE A 18 2.09 -4.48 4.53
C ILE A 18 2.41 -5.80 5.25
N GLN A 19 1.58 -6.84 5.10
CA GLN A 19 1.87 -8.15 5.69
C GLN A 19 3.16 -8.77 5.15
N LYS A 20 3.41 -8.63 3.84
CA LYS A 20 4.67 -9.08 3.23
C LYS A 20 5.86 -8.29 3.75
N LEU A 21 5.72 -6.97 3.90
CA LEU A 21 6.79 -6.12 4.44
C LEU A 21 7.13 -6.50 5.88
N GLU A 22 6.13 -6.72 6.73
CA GLU A 22 6.33 -7.22 8.10
C GLU A 22 7.04 -8.57 8.13
N SER A 23 6.65 -9.50 7.24
CA SER A 23 7.32 -10.79 7.13
C SER A 23 8.80 -10.65 6.74
N ILE A 24 9.12 -9.75 5.82
CA ILE A 24 10.49 -9.45 5.41
C ILE A 24 11.29 -8.86 6.58
N VAL A 25 10.75 -7.87 7.28
CA VAL A 25 11.41 -7.25 8.43
C VAL A 25 11.69 -8.29 9.51
N ASN A 26 10.70 -9.11 9.86
CA ASN A 26 10.87 -10.19 10.83
C ASN A 26 12.00 -11.14 10.43
N LYS A 27 12.09 -11.53 9.16
CA LYS A 27 13.19 -12.39 8.65
C LYS A 27 14.54 -11.70 8.76
N MET A 28 14.63 -10.42 8.42
CA MET A 28 15.87 -9.65 8.52
C MET A 28 16.34 -9.48 9.97
N GLU A 29 15.42 -9.37 10.92
CA GLU A 29 15.72 -9.26 12.35
C GLU A 29 16.21 -10.56 12.99
N THR A 30 15.90 -11.73 12.41
CA THR A 30 16.42 -13.02 12.92
C THR A 30 17.94 -13.14 12.82
N GLY A 31 18.57 -12.42 11.88
CA GLY A 31 20.01 -12.49 11.63
C GLY A 31 20.50 -13.80 10.99
N GLU A 32 19.60 -14.68 10.55
CA GLU A 32 19.95 -15.98 9.93
C GLU A 32 20.20 -15.88 8.41
N LEU A 33 19.97 -14.71 7.82
CA LEU A 33 20.10 -14.50 6.37
C LEU A 33 21.56 -14.39 5.94
N SER A 34 21.87 -14.97 4.77
CA SER A 34 23.11 -14.65 4.06
C SER A 34 23.11 -13.19 3.60
N LEU A 35 24.29 -12.64 3.28
CA LEU A 35 24.39 -11.27 2.77
C LEU A 35 23.56 -11.06 1.48
N GLU A 36 23.59 -12.03 0.57
CA GLU A 36 22.85 -11.98 -0.70
C GLU A 36 21.34 -12.04 -0.46
N ASP A 37 20.89 -12.90 0.46
CA ASP A 37 19.48 -12.96 0.85
C ASP A 37 19.03 -11.68 1.54
N ALA A 38 19.87 -11.11 2.41
CA ALA A 38 19.58 -9.86 3.11
C ALA A 38 19.42 -8.68 2.13
N LEU A 39 20.28 -8.60 1.10
CA LEU A 39 20.15 -7.60 0.03
C LEU A 39 18.86 -7.79 -0.77
N THR A 40 18.53 -9.04 -1.12
CA THR A 40 17.30 -9.37 -1.84
C THR A 40 16.05 -8.98 -1.04
N HIS A 41 16.02 -9.33 0.25
CA HIS A 41 14.93 -8.98 1.15
C HIS A 41 14.81 -7.47 1.34
N PHE A 42 15.94 -6.76 1.43
CA PHE A 42 15.95 -5.30 1.54
C PHE A 42 15.35 -4.64 0.30
N GLU A 43 15.75 -5.04 -0.91
CA GLU A 43 15.20 -4.51 -2.16
C GLU A 43 13.68 -4.75 -2.26
N GLN A 44 13.23 -5.96 -1.91
CA GLN A 44 11.80 -6.30 -1.84
C GLN A 44 11.06 -5.43 -0.81
N GLY A 45 11.65 -5.23 0.37
CA GLY A 45 11.09 -4.38 1.41
C GLY A 45 10.91 -2.93 0.95
N ILE A 46 11.90 -2.37 0.24
CA ILE A 46 11.80 -1.02 -0.34
C ILE A 46 10.70 -0.94 -1.39
N ALA A 47 10.55 -1.96 -2.24
CA ALA A 47 9.50 -1.99 -3.25
C ALA A 47 8.10 -2.03 -2.61
N LEU A 48 7.90 -2.88 -1.59
CA LEU A 48 6.64 -2.97 -0.84
C LEU A 48 6.32 -1.68 -0.10
N ALA A 49 7.31 -1.06 0.55
CA ALA A 49 7.12 0.22 1.24
C ALA A 49 6.63 1.32 0.28
N LYS A 50 7.21 1.39 -0.93
CA LYS A 50 6.75 2.32 -1.98
C LYS A 50 5.31 2.01 -2.43
N GLN A 51 4.95 0.73 -2.58
CA GLN A 51 3.58 0.34 -2.92
C GLN A 51 2.58 0.76 -1.84
N CYS A 52 2.91 0.55 -0.55
CA CYS A 52 2.08 0.99 0.56
C CYS A 52 1.89 2.52 0.56
N GLN A 53 2.97 3.28 0.36
CA GLN A 53 2.90 4.75 0.27
C GLN A 53 2.00 5.21 -0.89
N GLN A 54 2.11 4.55 -2.05
CA GLN A 54 1.29 4.87 -3.22
C GLN A 54 -0.20 4.57 -2.95
N ALA A 55 -0.51 3.44 -2.33
CA ALA A 55 -1.87 3.08 -1.95
C ALA A 55 -2.50 4.10 -0.99
N LEU A 56 -1.74 4.52 0.03
CA LEU A 56 -2.19 5.54 0.98
C LEU A 56 -2.43 6.90 0.30
N LYS A 57 -1.54 7.30 -0.61
CA LYS A 57 -1.69 8.54 -1.38
C LYS A 57 -2.95 8.53 -2.26
N GLU A 58 -3.23 7.42 -2.94
CA GLU A 58 -4.44 7.28 -3.75
C GLU A 58 -5.71 7.29 -2.89
N ALA A 59 -5.67 6.65 -1.72
CA ALA A 59 -6.77 6.70 -0.76
C ALA A 59 -7.02 8.12 -0.25
N GLU A 60 -5.96 8.87 0.11
CA GLU A 60 -6.05 10.26 0.55
C GLU A 60 -6.64 11.16 -0.55
N GLN A 61 -6.14 11.04 -1.79
CA GLN A 61 -6.67 11.81 -2.93
C GLN A 61 -8.16 11.56 -3.15
N ARG A 62 -8.58 10.30 -3.02
CA ARG A 62 -9.99 9.93 -3.16
C ARG A 62 -10.85 10.52 -2.04
N VAL A 63 -10.36 10.53 -0.80
CA VAL A 63 -11.05 11.19 0.32
C VAL A 63 -11.18 12.69 0.06
N GLN A 64 -10.10 13.36 -0.35
CA GLN A 64 -10.12 14.80 -0.67
C GLN A 64 -11.15 15.13 -1.77
N GLN A 65 -11.18 14.35 -2.85
CA GLN A 65 -12.16 14.53 -3.93
C GLN A 65 -13.59 14.42 -3.41
N LEU A 66 -13.89 13.40 -2.59
CA LEU A 66 -15.21 13.20 -2.01
C LEU A 66 -15.60 14.34 -1.06
N MET A 67 -14.65 14.90 -0.30
CA MET A 67 -14.93 16.04 0.57
C MET A 67 -15.23 17.30 -0.23
N SER A 68 -14.45 17.60 -1.28
CA SER A 68 -14.68 18.75 -2.15
C SER A 68 -15.98 18.66 -2.96
N GLU A 69 -16.44 17.45 -3.31
CA GLU A 69 -17.72 17.26 -4.00
C GLU A 69 -18.95 17.45 -3.09
N ASN A 70 -18.76 17.44 -1.76
CA ASN A 70 -19.83 17.51 -0.77
C ASN A 70 -19.87 18.83 0.03
N GLU A 71 -19.02 19.82 -0.27
CA GLU A 71 -19.19 21.19 0.23
C GLU A 71 -20.12 21.99 -0.71
N PRO A 72 -21.36 22.34 -0.30
CA PRO A 72 -22.12 23.36 -0.99
C PRO A 72 -21.53 24.74 -0.64
N ASP A 73 -21.38 25.62 -1.65
CA ASP A 73 -20.99 27.03 -1.51
C ASP A 73 -21.62 27.73 -0.29
#